data_AF-A0A7Y3CTU5-F1
#
_entry.id   AF-A0A7Y3CTU5-F1
#
_cell.length_a   1.000
_cell.length_b   1.000
_cell.length_c   1.000
_cell.angle_alpha   90.00
_cell.angle_beta   90.00
_cell.angle_gamma   90.00
#
_symmetry.space_group_name_H-M   'P 1'
#
loop_
_entity.id
_entity.type
_entity.pdbx_description
1 polymer ?
#
loop_
_entity_poly.entity_id
_entity_poly.type
_entity_poly.pdbx_seq_one_letter_code
_entity_poly.pdbx_strand_id
1 'polypeptide(L)'
;MSVSAKRQAVKRVVEEGLCSERRACRYLGLHRASCQYRPQEALEATKKLVKRIVSLSRKYPRYGYRRIRALLLREGWKAGRKFVQRIRRLEGLGIRGRGPRRRRRGRSTAFPTRATKINEVWSA
;
A
#
# COMPACT_ATOMS: atom_id res chain seq x y z
N MET A 1 -2.47 -8.60 28.21
CA MET A 1 -3.51 -9.03 27.24
C MET A 1 -3.61 -8.03 26.10
N SER A 2 -3.68 -8.51 24.84
CA SER A 2 -3.94 -7.65 23.69
C SER A 2 -5.36 -7.07 23.71
N VAL A 3 -5.60 -5.96 23.02
CA VAL A 3 -6.96 -5.36 22.91
C VAL A 3 -7.96 -6.35 22.33
N SER A 4 -7.55 -7.17 21.37
CA SER A 4 -8.39 -8.23 20.81
C SER A 4 -8.76 -9.28 21.86
N ALA A 5 -7.79 -9.74 22.65
CA ALA A 5 -8.03 -10.69 23.74
C ALA A 5 -8.97 -10.11 24.81
N LYS A 6 -8.81 -8.82 25.16
CA LYS A 6 -9.72 -8.12 26.08
C LYS A 6 -11.15 -8.03 25.53
N ARG A 7 -11.32 -7.70 24.24
CA ARG A 7 -12.64 -7.68 23.59
C ARG A 7 -13.32 -9.05 23.65
N GLN A 8 -12.56 -10.11 23.38
CA GLN A 8 -13.08 -11.48 23.39
C GLN A 8 -13.46 -11.93 24.81
N ALA A 9 -12.68 -11.55 25.82
CA ALA A 9 -13.01 -11.79 27.22
C ALA A 9 -14.27 -11.02 27.65
N VAL A 10 -14.41 -9.74 27.30
CA VAL A 10 -15.64 -8.96 27.55
C VAL A 10 -16.84 -9.66 26.92
N LYS A 11 -16.72 -10.11 25.67
CA LYS A 11 -17.81 -10.79 24.95
C LYS A 11 -18.26 -12.07 25.67
N ARG A 12 -17.31 -12.92 26.07
CA ARG A 12 -17.61 -14.17 26.82
C ARG A 12 -18.31 -13.91 28.14
N VAL A 13 -17.79 -12.98 28.95
CA VAL A 13 -18.37 -12.65 30.27
C VAL A 13 -19.79 -12.09 30.16
N VAL A 14 -20.08 -11.35 29.08
CA VAL A 14 -21.43 -10.84 28.81
C VAL A 14 -22.36 -11.95 28.30
N GLU A 15 -21.88 -12.85 27.43
CA GLU A 15 -22.63 -14.01 26.93
C GLU A 15 -22.97 -15.02 28.04
N GLU A 16 -22.07 -15.19 29.02
CA GLU A 16 -22.27 -16.03 30.21
C GLU A 16 -23.18 -15.38 31.27
N GLY A 17 -23.64 -14.15 31.06
CA GLY A 17 -24.55 -13.44 31.99
C GLY A 17 -23.89 -12.97 33.29
N LEU A 18 -22.57 -13.10 33.43
CA LEU A 18 -21.83 -12.78 34.66
C LEU A 18 -21.86 -11.28 34.99
N CYS A 19 -21.80 -10.41 33.97
CA CYS A 19 -21.98 -8.98 34.16
C CYS A 19 -22.32 -8.23 32.86
N SER A 20 -22.76 -6.97 32.99
CA SER A 20 -23.01 -6.11 31.84
C SER A 20 -21.71 -5.70 31.13
N GLU A 21 -21.80 -5.41 29.82
CA GLU A 21 -20.66 -4.98 29.00
C GLU A 21 -19.89 -3.82 29.66
N ARG A 22 -20.61 -2.89 30.29
CA ARG A 22 -20.02 -1.74 31.02
C ARG A 22 -19.12 -2.19 32.17
N ARG A 23 -19.56 -3.18 32.97
CA ARG A 23 -18.80 -3.72 34.10
C ARG A 23 -17.61 -4.53 33.59
N ALA A 24 -17.82 -5.41 32.61
CA ALA A 24 -16.75 -6.19 31.99
C ALA A 24 -15.64 -5.30 31.40
N CYS A 25 -16.01 -4.23 30.68
CA CYS A 25 -15.06 -3.25 30.14
C CYS A 25 -14.26 -2.55 31.24
N ARG A 26 -14.91 -2.18 32.35
CA ARG A 26 -14.26 -1.53 33.49
C ARG A 26 -13.26 -2.48 34.16
N TYR A 27 -13.64 -3.73 34.41
CA TYR A 27 -12.76 -4.74 35.03
C TYR A 27 -11.54 -5.08 34.17
N LEU A 28 -11.72 -5.15 32.84
CA LEU A 28 -10.64 -5.48 31.90
C LEU A 28 -9.83 -4.25 31.45
N GLY A 29 -10.17 -3.04 31.94
CA GLY A 29 -9.53 -1.79 31.56
C GLY A 29 -9.59 -1.53 30.05
N LEU A 30 -10.75 -1.77 29.44
CA LEU A 30 -11.00 -1.57 28.02
C LEU A 30 -12.01 -0.44 27.81
N HIS A 31 -11.70 0.52 26.94
CA HIS A 31 -12.64 1.59 26.62
C HIS A 31 -13.85 1.04 25.86
N ARG A 32 -15.06 1.45 26.26
CA ARG A 32 -16.34 0.94 25.70
C ARG A 32 -16.42 1.03 24.17
N ALA A 33 -15.92 2.12 23.58
CA ALA A 33 -15.98 2.31 22.13
C ALA A 33 -15.15 1.26 21.38
N SER A 34 -14.11 0.72 22.03
CA SER A 34 -13.35 -0.40 21.47
C SER A 34 -14.16 -1.68 21.45
N CYS A 35 -15.01 -1.96 22.46
CA CYS A 35 -15.88 -3.14 22.44
C CYS A 35 -17.00 -3.02 21.41
N GLN A 36 -17.58 -1.83 21.29
CA GLN A 36 -18.69 -1.57 20.37
C GLN A 36 -18.26 -1.39 18.93
N TYR A 37 -16.97 -1.18 18.67
CA TYR A 37 -16.44 -1.07 17.32
C TYR A 37 -16.68 -2.36 16.52
N ARG A 38 -17.60 -2.28 15.57
CA ARG A 38 -17.79 -3.32 14.56
C ARG A 38 -16.97 -2.96 13.33
N PRO A 39 -16.04 -3.83 12.88
CA PRO A 39 -15.38 -3.61 11.60
C PRO A 39 -16.45 -3.57 10.53
N GLN A 40 -16.53 -2.46 9.80
CA GLN A 40 -17.46 -2.34 8.70
C GLN A 40 -17.00 -3.27 7.59
N GLU A 41 -17.80 -4.29 7.27
CA GLU A 41 -17.52 -5.17 6.15
C GLU A 41 -17.35 -4.34 4.88
N ALA A 42 -16.33 -4.67 4.09
CA ALA A 42 -16.10 -3.98 2.83
C ALA A 42 -17.30 -4.23 1.92
N LEU A 43 -18.07 -3.17 1.66
CA LEU A 43 -19.19 -3.17 0.73
C LEU A 43 -18.81 -3.93 -0.56
N GLU A 44 -19.73 -4.73 -1.12
CA GLU A 44 -19.47 -5.51 -2.34
C GLU A 44 -18.93 -4.66 -3.50
N ALA A 45 -19.38 -3.41 -3.61
CA ALA A 45 -18.83 -2.44 -4.56
C ALA A 45 -17.32 -2.18 -4.36
N THR A 46 -16.86 -2.10 -3.12
CA THR A 46 -15.45 -1.95 -2.76
C THR A 46 -14.65 -3.18 -3.15
N LYS A 47 -15.17 -4.38 -2.89
CA LYS A 47 -14.51 -5.64 -3.30
C LYS A 47 -14.38 -5.71 -4.82
N LYS A 48 -15.43 -5.36 -5.57
CA LYS A 48 -15.39 -5.27 -7.04
C LYS A 48 -14.36 -4.26 -7.52
N LEU A 49 -14.29 -3.08 -6.89
CA LEU A 49 -13.30 -2.05 -7.21
C LEU A 49 -11.86 -2.54 -6.96
N VAL A 50 -11.59 -3.22 -5.84
CA VAL A 50 -10.27 -3.81 -5.55
C VAL A 50 -9.87 -4.82 -6.63
N LYS A 51 -10.77 -5.76 -6.96
CA LYS A 51 -10.53 -6.74 -8.04
C LYS A 51 -10.22 -6.04 -9.37
N ARG A 52 -10.93 -4.96 -9.70
CA ARG A 52 -10.68 -4.20 -10.93
C ARG A 52 -9.34 -3.47 -10.92
N ILE A 53 -8.95 -2.86 -9.79
CA ILE A 53 -7.63 -2.23 -9.61
C ILE A 53 -6.51 -3.24 -9.86
N VAL A 54 -6.63 -4.44 -9.28
CA VAL A 54 -5.63 -5.51 -9.42
C VAL A 54 -5.57 -5.98 -10.87
N SER A 55 -6.72 -6.24 -11.49
CA SER A 55 -6.82 -6.65 -12.91
C SER A 55 -6.13 -5.64 -13.85
N LEU A 56 -6.45 -4.34 -13.73
CA LEU A 56 -5.83 -3.29 -14.55
C LEU A 56 -4.33 -3.16 -14.29
N SER A 57 -3.92 -3.30 -13.03
CA SER A 57 -2.49 -3.22 -12.68
C SER A 57 -1.68 -4.39 -13.22
N ARG A 58 -2.26 -5.59 -13.29
CA ARG A 58 -1.65 -6.77 -13.93
C ARG A 58 -1.64 -6.64 -15.45
N LYS A 59 -2.71 -6.12 -16.06
CA LYS A 59 -2.79 -5.86 -17.50
C LYS A 59 -1.79 -4.80 -17.96
N TYR A 60 -1.52 -3.79 -17.12
CA TYR A 60 -0.58 -2.70 -17.42
C TYR A 60 0.49 -2.54 -16.34
N PRO A 61 1.50 -3.43 -16.26
CA PRO A 61 2.48 -3.43 -15.16
C PRO A 61 3.30 -2.14 -15.05
N ARG A 62 3.56 -1.46 -16.18
CA ARG A 62 4.31 -0.19 -16.21
C ARG A 62 3.48 1.01 -15.75
N TYR A 63 2.17 0.87 -15.59
CA TYR A 63 1.31 2.00 -15.23
C TYR A 63 1.36 2.27 -13.74
N GLY A 64 1.62 3.53 -13.38
CA GLY A 64 1.55 3.98 -12.00
C GLY A 64 0.10 4.11 -11.53
N TYR A 65 -0.08 4.31 -10.22
CA TYR A 65 -1.42 4.41 -9.61
C TYR A 65 -2.24 5.58 -10.21
N ARG A 66 -1.56 6.63 -10.70
CA ARG A 66 -2.18 7.77 -11.40
C ARG A 66 -2.85 7.33 -12.71
N ARG A 67 -2.16 6.54 -13.54
CA ARG A 67 -2.72 6.04 -14.81
C ARG A 67 -3.80 5.00 -14.58
N ILE A 68 -3.60 4.07 -13.63
CA ILE A 68 -4.65 3.09 -13.28
C ILE A 68 -5.91 3.80 -12.79
N ARG A 69 -5.79 4.84 -11.96
CA ARG A 69 -6.93 5.66 -11.56
C ARG A 69 -7.62 6.34 -12.75
N ALA A 70 -6.87 6.86 -13.71
CA ALA A 70 -7.47 7.49 -14.89
C ALA A 70 -8.28 6.49 -15.72
N LEU A 71 -7.81 5.24 -15.87
CA LEU A 71 -8.57 4.17 -16.53
C LEU A 71 -9.85 3.84 -15.75
N LEU A 72 -9.76 3.72 -14.42
CA LEU A 72 -10.93 3.47 -13.58
C LEU A 72 -11.98 4.58 -13.69
N LEU A 73 -11.56 5.84 -13.74
CA LEU A 73 -12.49 6.97 -13.92
C LEU A 73 -13.16 6.96 -15.29
N ARG A 74 -12.43 6.59 -16.35
CA ARG A 74 -13.00 6.44 -17.70
C ARG A 74 -14.02 5.30 -17.77
N GLU A 75 -13.82 4.25 -16.97
CA GLU A 75 -14.77 3.14 -16.80
C GLU A 75 -15.93 3.49 -15.85
N GLY A 76 -16.03 4.73 -15.34
CA GLY A 76 -17.11 5.17 -14.46
C GLY A 76 -16.94 4.84 -12.97
N TRP A 77 -15.80 4.29 -12.55
CA TRP A 77 -15.56 3.97 -11.14
C TRP A 77 -15.23 5.20 -10.31
N LYS A 78 -15.87 5.32 -9.14
CA LYS A 78 -15.50 6.31 -8.12
C LYS A 78 -14.28 5.82 -7.32
N ALA A 79 -13.08 6.03 -7.85
CA ALA A 79 -11.82 5.59 -7.23
C ALA A 79 -10.96 6.74 -6.67
N GLY A 80 -10.71 6.72 -5.37
CA GLY A 80 -9.82 7.67 -4.69
C GLY A 80 -8.34 7.43 -4.99
N ARG A 81 -7.56 8.50 -5.16
CA ARG A 81 -6.10 8.41 -5.45
C ARG A 81 -5.34 7.60 -4.40
N LYS A 82 -5.55 7.92 -3.13
CA LYS A 82 -4.91 7.23 -1.99
C LYS A 82 -5.34 5.77 -1.89
N PHE A 83 -6.59 5.46 -2.24
CA PHE A 83 -7.12 4.10 -2.22
C PHE A 83 -6.42 3.22 -3.25
N VAL A 84 -6.37 3.66 -4.51
CA VAL A 84 -5.67 2.92 -5.59
C VAL A 84 -4.20 2.72 -5.25
N GLN A 85 -3.54 3.74 -4.70
CA GLN A 85 -2.15 3.64 -4.26
C GLN A 85 -1.96 2.61 -3.14
N ARG A 86 -2.85 2.59 -2.14
CA ARG A 86 -2.81 1.64 -1.01
C ARG A 86 -2.98 0.21 -1.49
N ILE A 87 -4.00 -0.07 -2.30
CA ILE A 87 -4.24 -1.42 -2.84
C ILE A 87 -3.03 -1.91 -3.63
N ARG A 88 -2.46 -1.09 -4.52
CA ARG A 88 -1.28 -1.48 -5.28
C ARG A 88 -0.05 -1.75 -4.41
N ARG A 89 0.10 -1.05 -3.27
CA ARG A 89 1.19 -1.33 -2.30
C ARG A 89 0.98 -2.65 -1.58
N LEU A 90 -0.24 -2.90 -1.09
CA LEU A 90 -0.59 -4.16 -0.41
C LEU A 90 -0.40 -5.37 -1.32
N GLU A 91 -0.73 -5.23 -2.59
CA GLU A 91 -0.60 -6.27 -3.61
C GLU A 91 0.82 -6.41 -4.18
N GLY A 92 1.80 -5.63 -3.71
CA GLY A 92 3.17 -5.68 -4.21
C GLY A 92 3.34 -5.20 -5.67
N LEU A 93 2.35 -4.51 -6.23
CA LEU A 93 2.31 -4.06 -7.64
C LEU A 93 3.13 -2.78 -7.88
N GLY A 94 4.21 -2.60 -7.11
CA GLY A 94 5.15 -1.50 -7.27
C GLY A 94 5.90 -1.64 -8.59
N ILE A 95 6.01 -0.53 -9.33
CA ILE A 95 6.88 -0.50 -10.52
C ILE A 95 8.32 -0.53 -10.01
N ARG A 96 9.08 -1.56 -10.38
CA ARG A 96 10.54 -1.54 -10.19
C ARG A 96 11.10 -0.41 -11.03
N GLY A 97 11.84 0.50 -10.39
CA GLY A 97 12.47 1.62 -11.08
C GLY A 97 13.37 1.14 -12.22
N ARG A 98 13.68 2.04 -13.17
CA ARG A 98 14.67 1.73 -14.20
C ARG A 98 15.97 1.38 -13.48
N GLY A 99 16.55 0.22 -13.80
CA GLY A 99 17.84 -0.17 -13.24
C GLY A 99 18.90 0.91 -13.49
N PRO A 100 19.96 0.96 -12.67
CA PRO A 100 21.02 1.95 -12.84
C PRO A 100 21.54 1.90 -14.27
N ARG A 101 21.78 3.07 -14.87
CA ARG A 101 22.45 3.16 -16.18
C ARG A 101 23.79 2.45 -16.06
N ARG A 102 23.92 1.27 -16.67
CA ARG A 102 25.21 0.60 -16.78
C ARG A 102 26.09 1.47 -17.69
N ARG A 103 27.17 2.04 -17.12
CA ARG A 103 28.23 2.65 -17.93
C ARG A 103 28.73 1.60 -18.91
N ARG A 104 28.95 1.97 -20.19
CA ARG A 104 29.58 1.07 -21.16
C ARG A 104 30.91 0.62 -20.56
N ARG A 105 31.03 -0.67 -20.21
CA ARG A 105 32.30 -1.30 -19.88
C ARG A 105 32.85 -1.89 -21.17
N GLY A 106 33.55 -1.05 -21.92
CA GLY A 106 34.38 -1.47 -23.06
C GLY A 106 35.74 -0.80 -22.90
N ARG A 107 36.78 -1.36 -23.54
CA ARG A 107 38.01 -0.59 -23.76
C ARG A 107 37.61 0.64 -24.56
N SER A 108 37.80 1.83 -23.99
CA SER A 108 37.80 3.06 -24.79
C SER A 108 38.82 2.85 -25.90
N THR A 109 38.42 2.99 -27.16
CA THR A 109 39.34 2.95 -28.30
C THR A 109 40.35 4.11 -28.23
N ALA A 110 40.04 5.14 -27.45
CA ALA A 110 40.93 6.25 -27.17
C ALA A 110 41.79 5.96 -25.92
N PHE A 111 43.10 6.18 -26.06
CA PHE A 111 44.03 6.23 -24.94
C PHE A 111 43.62 7.35 -23.95
N PRO A 112 43.83 7.17 -22.64
CA PRO A 112 43.60 8.25 -21.67
C PRO A 112 44.54 9.43 -21.98
N THR A 113 44.00 10.49 -22.57
CA THR A 113 44.75 11.73 -22.83
C THR A 113 44.83 12.57 -21.57
N ARG A 114 46.04 12.85 -21.09
CA ARG A 114 46.26 13.80 -19.99
C ARG A 114 46.19 15.21 -20.57
N ALA A 115 45.23 16.02 -20.10
CA ALA A 115 45.16 17.43 -20.49
C ALA A 115 46.40 18.19 -19.98
N THR A 116 47.07 18.89 -20.89
CA THR A 116 48.15 19.84 -20.62
C THR A 116 47.69 21.30 -20.63
N LYS A 117 46.57 21.61 -21.30
CA LYS A 117 45.98 22.95 -21.40
C LYS A 117 44.50 22.96 -21.04
N ILE A 118 44.00 24.15 -20.72
CA ILE A 118 42.57 24.41 -20.48
C ILE A 118 41.79 24.08 -21.76
N ASN A 119 40.64 23.39 -21.62
CA ASN A 119 39.75 22.93 -22.70
C ASN A 119 40.29 21.85 -23.65
N GLU A 120 41.37 21.15 -23.28
CA GLU A 120 41.97 20.12 -24.14
C GLU A 120 41.21 18.78 -24.13
N VAL A 121 40.58 18.42 -23.00
CA VAL A 121 39.82 17.16 -22.87
C VAL A 121 38.52 17.42 -22.09
N TRP A 122 37.42 16.84 -22.54
CA TRP A 122 36.14 16.86 -21.82
C TRP A 122 36.21 15.95 -20.57
N SER A 123 35.68 16.40 -19.45
CA SER A 123 35.53 15.55 -18.26
C SER A 123 34.50 14.44 -18.51
N ALA A 124 34.87 13.21 -18.14
CA ALA A 124 34.06 12.00 -18.30
C ALA A 124 33.19 11.68 -17.06
#